data_AF-A0A800F987-F1
#
_entry.id   AF-A0A800F987-F1
#
_cell.length_a   1.000
_cell.length_b   1.000
_cell.length_c   1.000
_cell.angle_alpha   90.00
_cell.angle_beta   90.00
_cell.angle_gamma   90.00
#
_symmetry.space_group_name_H-M   'P 1'
#
loop_
_entity.id
_entity.type
_entity.pdbx_description
1 polymer ?
#
loop_
_entity_poly.entity_id
_entity_poly.type
_entity_poly.pdbx_seq_one_letter_code
_entity_poly.pdbx_strand_id
1 'polypeptide(L)'
;MQNDEKIAAIAFLNARESPRKYANGVYDLVVDAVLAAAKGEPVSLATDNGDEGDGSVTTPDAPDYAEYVGRYVRGMGDSETAVVHWRGSIAMLRLPTDNPRSSLTELEHVSGDTFRQVVDDEDSGVIFDRDAQGRIIRVRNPTNYSTRIY
;
A
#
# COMPACT_ATOMS: atom_id res chain seq x y z
N MET A 1 -23.72 -28.79 -9.33
CA MET A 1 -22.77 -28.56 -8.24
C MET A 1 -22.03 -27.29 -8.60
N GLN A 2 -22.39 -26.19 -7.94
CA GLN A 2 -21.67 -24.93 -8.04
C GLN A 2 -20.36 -25.17 -7.27
N ASN A 3 -19.20 -24.98 -7.90
CA ASN A 3 -17.94 -25.04 -7.16
C ASN A 3 -17.95 -23.85 -6.21
N ASP A 4 -18.19 -24.10 -4.92
CA ASP A 4 -17.92 -23.10 -3.89
C ASP A 4 -16.43 -22.79 -3.96
N GLU A 5 -16.08 -21.61 -4.46
CA GLU A 5 -14.69 -21.20 -4.65
C GLU A 5 -14.00 -21.14 -3.29
N LYS A 6 -13.02 -22.02 -3.09
CA LYS A 6 -12.21 -22.05 -1.88
C LYS A 6 -10.96 -21.23 -2.12
N ILE A 7 -10.96 -19.99 -1.64
CA ILE A 7 -9.78 -19.12 -1.66
C ILE A 7 -8.85 -19.53 -0.51
N ALA A 8 -7.56 -19.69 -0.81
CA ALA A 8 -6.52 -19.97 0.18
C ALA A 8 -5.39 -18.95 0.08
N ALA A 9 -4.87 -18.51 1.23
CA ALA A 9 -3.68 -17.67 1.33
C ALA A 9 -2.50 -18.48 1.90
N ILE A 10 -1.36 -18.42 1.24
CA ILE A 10 -0.10 -19.05 1.68
C ILE A 10 0.93 -17.94 1.85
N ALA A 11 1.58 -17.88 3.01
CA ALA A 11 2.65 -16.94 3.29
C ALA A 11 3.92 -17.67 3.73
N PHE A 12 5.04 -17.30 3.12
CA PHE A 12 6.37 -17.77 3.52
C PHE A 12 7.06 -16.65 4.30
N LEU A 13 7.46 -16.93 5.53
CA LEU A 13 8.07 -15.95 6.42
C LEU A 13 9.40 -16.48 6.94
N ASN A 14 10.42 -15.63 6.87
CA ASN A 14 11.71 -15.82 7.55
C ASN A 14 11.91 -14.74 8.61
N ALA A 15 10.91 -14.63 9.48
CA ALA A 15 10.83 -13.61 10.53
C ALA A 15 10.29 -14.26 11.82
N ARG A 16 10.35 -13.56 12.95
CA ARG A 16 9.85 -14.06 14.26
C ARG A 16 8.33 -13.97 14.41
N GLU A 17 7.68 -13.37 13.42
CA GLU A 17 6.29 -12.99 13.34
C GLU A 17 5.42 -14.24 13.13
N SER A 18 4.19 -14.21 13.64
CA SER A 18 3.30 -15.37 13.56
C SER A 18 2.87 -15.63 12.11
N PRO A 19 3.20 -16.80 11.52
CA PRO A 19 2.79 -17.10 10.14
C PRO A 19 1.28 -17.13 9.94
N ARG A 20 0.55 -17.63 10.95
CA ARG A 20 -0.90 -17.68 10.91
C ARG A 20 -1.53 -16.29 10.91
N LYS A 21 -1.09 -15.40 11.81
CA LYS A 21 -1.64 -14.04 11.85
C LYS A 21 -1.29 -13.25 10.59
N TYR A 22 -0.06 -13.41 10.09
CA TYR A 22 0.36 -12.76 8.87
C TYR A 22 -0.48 -13.22 7.68
N ALA A 23 -0.61 -14.54 7.48
CA ALA A 23 -1.41 -15.11 6.39
C ALA A 23 -2.88 -14.68 6.46
N ASN A 24 -3.47 -14.66 7.66
CA ASN A 24 -4.83 -14.17 7.86
C ASN A 24 -4.94 -12.67 7.54
N GLY A 25 -3.99 -11.84 7.99
CA GLY A 25 -4.02 -10.42 7.68
C GLY A 25 -3.83 -10.11 6.19
N VAL A 26 -3.01 -10.90 5.47
CA VAL A 26 -2.95 -10.81 3.99
C VAL A 26 -4.28 -11.23 3.37
N TYR A 27 -4.87 -12.32 3.83
CA TYR A 27 -6.17 -12.78 3.34
C TYR A 27 -7.24 -11.70 3.52
N ASP A 28 -7.33 -11.11 4.71
CA ASP A 28 -8.29 -10.03 5.02
C ASP A 28 -8.10 -8.78 4.16
N LEU A 29 -6.88 -8.52 3.67
CA LEU A 29 -6.60 -7.40 2.76
C LEU A 29 -7.11 -7.63 1.34
N VAL A 30 -7.13 -8.89 0.87
CA VAL A 30 -7.36 -9.20 -0.56
C VAL A 30 -8.67 -9.94 -0.81
N VAL A 31 -9.29 -10.54 0.20
CA VAL A 31 -10.44 -11.45 0.03
C VAL A 31 -11.59 -10.80 -0.74
N ASP A 32 -11.93 -9.55 -0.44
CA ASP A 32 -13.03 -8.84 -1.12
C ASP A 32 -12.74 -8.66 -2.61
N ALA A 33 -11.50 -8.27 -2.94
CA ALA A 33 -11.06 -8.11 -4.32
C ALA A 33 -11.02 -9.46 -5.06
N VAL A 34 -10.59 -10.53 -4.40
CA VAL A 34 -10.56 -11.88 -4.99
C VAL A 34 -11.99 -12.39 -5.23
N LEU A 35 -12.91 -12.18 -4.27
CA LEU A 35 -14.30 -12.59 -4.41
C LEU A 35 -15.03 -11.82 -5.52
N ALA A 36 -14.79 -10.51 -5.63
CA ALA A 36 -15.34 -9.70 -6.71
C ALA A 36 -14.82 -10.18 -8.08
N ALA A 37 -13.50 -10.39 -8.19
CA ALA A 37 -12.87 -10.91 -9.41
C ALA A 37 -13.47 -12.26 -9.83
N ALA A 38 -13.69 -13.16 -8.85
CA ALA A 38 -14.19 -14.49 -9.12
C ALA A 38 -15.66 -14.49 -9.61
N LYS A 39 -16.46 -13.50 -9.19
CA LYS A 39 -17.82 -13.26 -9.70
C LYS A 39 -17.85 -12.57 -11.07
N GLY A 40 -16.70 -12.21 -11.63
CA GLY A 40 -16.61 -11.38 -12.84
C GLY A 40 -17.10 -9.95 -12.61
N GLU A 41 -17.21 -9.52 -11.36
CA GLU A 41 -17.45 -8.12 -11.03
C GLU A 41 -16.16 -7.34 -11.32
N PRO A 42 -16.26 -6.13 -11.89
CA PRO A 42 -15.08 -5.28 -12.02
C PRO A 42 -14.53 -5.05 -10.62
N VAL A 43 -13.29 -5.50 -10.37
CA VAL A 43 -12.54 -5.09 -9.20
C VAL A 43 -12.23 -3.62 -9.39
N SER A 44 -13.12 -2.77 -8.89
CA SER A 44 -12.89 -1.33 -8.86
C SER A 44 -11.70 -1.06 -7.96
N LEU A 45 -10.55 -0.79 -8.58
CA LEU A 45 -9.45 -0.07 -7.93
C LEU A 45 -9.83 1.40 -7.67
N ALA A 46 -11.02 1.84 -8.12
CA ALA A 46 -11.55 3.16 -7.87
C ALA A 46 -11.99 3.30 -6.40
N THR A 47 -11.49 4.35 -5.76
CA THR A 47 -11.97 4.88 -4.49
C THR A 47 -13.48 5.13 -4.56
N ASP A 48 -14.19 4.87 -3.46
CA ASP A 48 -15.58 5.30 -3.24
C ASP A 48 -15.65 6.83 -3.21
N ASN A 49 -15.64 7.43 -4.39
CA ASN A 49 -16.11 8.77 -4.67
C ASN A 49 -16.98 8.61 -5.91
N GLY A 50 -18.28 8.44 -5.68
CA GLY A 50 -19.24 8.10 -6.72
C GLY A 50 -19.08 8.95 -7.98
N ASP A 51 -18.52 8.35 -9.02
CA ASP A 51 -18.65 8.81 -10.39
C ASP A 51 -18.61 7.57 -11.30
N GLU A 52 -19.74 7.29 -11.94
CA GLU A 52 -19.88 6.24 -12.95
C GLU A 52 -19.30 6.76 -14.27
N GLY A 53 -18.15 6.24 -14.72
CA GLY A 53 -17.70 6.50 -16.08
C GLY A 53 -16.25 6.16 -16.36
N ASP A 54 -16.07 5.29 -17.36
CA ASP A 54 -14.95 5.21 -18.30
C ASP A 54 -13.79 6.20 -18.11
N GLY A 55 -12.59 5.65 -17.87
CA GLY A 55 -11.35 6.40 -17.77
C GLY A 55 -10.79 6.44 -16.35
N SER A 56 -9.49 6.18 -16.24
CA SER A 56 -8.69 6.47 -15.05
C SER A 56 -9.17 7.77 -14.40
N VAL A 57 -9.60 7.72 -13.13
CA VAL A 57 -9.79 8.92 -12.30
C VAL A 57 -8.39 9.50 -12.09
N THR A 58 -7.89 10.18 -13.10
CA THR A 58 -6.78 11.10 -12.96
C THR A 58 -7.38 12.34 -12.34
N THR A 59 -7.24 12.48 -11.02
CA THR A 59 -7.09 13.82 -10.46
C THR A 59 -6.05 14.51 -11.36
N PRO A 60 -6.31 15.70 -11.93
CA PRO A 60 -5.48 16.29 -12.99
C PRO A 60 -3.99 16.50 -12.64
N ASP A 61 -3.59 16.18 -11.40
CA ASP A 61 -2.26 16.32 -10.82
C ASP A 61 -1.77 15.04 -10.10
N ALA A 62 -2.48 13.90 -10.26
CA ALA A 62 -2.08 12.64 -9.64
C ALA A 62 -0.75 12.14 -10.24
N PRO A 63 0.26 11.82 -9.40
CA PRO A 63 1.57 11.42 -9.88
C PRO A 63 1.54 9.96 -10.38
N ASP A 64 2.58 9.57 -11.12
CA ASP A 64 2.77 8.15 -11.43
C ASP A 64 3.13 7.38 -10.14
N TYR A 65 2.12 6.72 -9.58
CA TYR A 65 2.25 5.96 -8.34
C TYR A 65 3.31 4.85 -8.40
N ALA A 66 3.62 4.34 -9.60
CA ALA A 66 4.65 3.30 -9.75
C ALA A 66 6.05 3.79 -9.32
N GLU A 67 6.33 5.09 -9.38
CA GLU A 67 7.63 5.65 -9.02
C GLU A 67 7.94 5.50 -7.52
N TYR A 68 6.92 5.52 -6.68
CA TYR A 68 7.01 5.45 -5.21
C TYR A 68 7.03 4.01 -4.69
N VAL A 69 6.51 3.04 -5.46
CA VAL A 69 6.44 1.64 -5.08
C VAL A 69 7.85 1.06 -4.87
N GLY A 70 8.06 0.40 -3.75
CA GLY A 70 9.37 -0.14 -3.41
C GLY A 70 9.55 -0.39 -1.92
N ARG A 71 10.75 -0.77 -1.54
CA ARG A 71 11.11 -1.09 -0.15
C ARG A 71 11.97 0.03 0.41
N TYR A 72 11.72 0.43 1.64
CA TYR A 72 12.41 1.52 2.32
C TYR A 72 12.86 1.06 3.70
N VAL A 73 14.12 1.30 4.07
CA VAL A 73 14.67 0.86 5.37
C VAL A 73 15.06 2.04 6.24
N ARG A 74 14.86 1.89 7.55
CA ARG A 74 15.28 2.85 8.56
C ARG A 74 16.51 2.34 9.31
N GLY A 75 17.46 3.24 9.60
CA GLY A 75 18.62 2.93 10.42
C GLY A 75 19.51 1.84 9.79
N MET A 76 19.98 0.89 10.59
CA MET A 76 20.83 -0.23 10.15
C MET A 76 20.03 -1.39 9.50
N GLY A 77 18.73 -1.19 9.21
CA GLY A 77 17.88 -2.20 8.57
C GLY A 77 16.90 -2.92 9.51
N ASP A 78 16.75 -2.45 10.75
CA ASP A 78 15.87 -3.07 11.76
C ASP A 78 14.37 -2.86 11.48
N SER A 79 14.05 -1.89 10.63
CA SER A 79 12.67 -1.59 10.23
C SER A 79 12.61 -1.31 8.74
N GLU A 80 11.61 -1.89 8.11
CA GLU A 80 11.33 -1.77 6.69
C GLU A 80 9.91 -1.26 6.48
N THR A 81 9.70 -0.52 5.39
CA THR A 81 8.39 -0.16 4.87
C THR A 81 8.33 -0.58 3.41
N ALA A 82 7.34 -1.39 3.04
CA ALA A 82 6.98 -1.60 1.65
C ALA A 82 5.92 -0.58 1.24
N VAL A 83 6.16 0.15 0.16
CA VAL A 83 5.14 0.97 -0.52
C VAL A 83 4.58 0.16 -1.67
N VAL A 84 3.26 -0.03 -1.68
CA VAL A 84 2.56 -0.87 -2.65
C VAL A 84 1.42 -0.10 -3.31
N HIS A 85 1.00 -0.53 -4.50
CA HIS A 85 -0.25 -0.06 -5.07
C HIS A 85 -1.43 -0.48 -4.19
N TRP A 86 -2.36 0.45 -4.01
CA TRP A 86 -3.52 0.23 -3.15
C TRP A 86 -4.68 1.10 -3.60
N ARG A 87 -5.78 0.46 -4.06
CA ARG A 87 -7.06 1.12 -4.38
C ARG A 87 -6.91 2.40 -5.21
N GLY A 88 -6.17 2.33 -6.31
CA GLY A 88 -5.97 3.46 -7.22
C GLY A 88 -4.97 4.50 -6.73
N SER A 89 -4.36 4.30 -5.56
CA SER A 89 -3.27 5.08 -4.97
C SER A 89 -2.13 4.16 -4.51
N ILE A 90 -1.41 4.55 -3.45
CA ILE A 90 -0.38 3.77 -2.77
C ILE A 90 -0.69 3.61 -1.28
N ALA A 91 -0.12 2.59 -0.66
CA ALA A 91 -0.15 2.38 0.78
C ALA A 91 1.22 1.97 1.31
N MET A 92 1.50 2.30 2.57
CA MET A 92 2.69 1.88 3.30
C MET A 92 2.37 0.68 4.20
N LEU A 93 3.08 -0.43 3.99
CA LEU A 93 3.08 -1.60 4.85
C LEU A 93 4.36 -1.62 5.70
N ARG A 94 4.21 -1.48 7.02
CA ARG A 94 5.34 -1.58 7.95
C ARG A 94 5.76 -3.04 8.18
N LEU A 95 7.06 -3.28 8.12
CA LEU A 95 7.70 -4.58 8.28
C LEU A 95 8.86 -4.53 9.31
N PRO A 96 9.12 -5.64 10.01
CA PRO A 96 8.27 -6.83 10.07
C PRO A 96 6.95 -6.56 10.81
N THR A 97 5.91 -7.36 10.55
CA THR A 97 4.61 -7.29 11.24
C THR A 97 3.98 -8.67 11.35
N ASP A 98 3.23 -8.93 12.42
CA ASP A 98 2.37 -10.12 12.53
C ASP A 98 0.96 -9.90 11.97
N ASN A 99 0.57 -8.65 11.69
CA ASN A 99 -0.76 -8.30 11.19
C ASN A 99 -0.67 -7.24 10.07
N PRO A 100 -0.55 -7.70 8.81
CA PRO A 100 -0.52 -6.82 7.65
C PRO A 100 -1.71 -5.88 7.55
N ARG A 101 -2.92 -6.35 7.89
CA ARG A 101 -4.16 -5.56 7.77
C ARG A 101 -4.15 -4.30 8.63
N SER A 102 -3.59 -4.37 9.83
CA SER A 102 -3.47 -3.22 10.74
C SER A 102 -2.15 -2.45 10.57
N SER A 103 -1.20 -2.99 9.80
CA SER A 103 0.09 -2.36 9.53
C SER A 103 0.14 -1.69 8.14
N LEU A 104 -0.94 -1.78 7.38
CA LEU A 104 -1.12 -1.10 6.10
C LEU A 104 -1.80 0.25 6.33
N THR A 105 -1.16 1.31 5.86
CA THR A 105 -1.67 2.68 5.91
C THR A 105 -1.82 3.21 4.49
N GLU A 106 -3.05 3.51 4.09
CA GLU A 106 -3.33 4.14 2.80
C GLU A 106 -2.80 5.57 2.76
N LEU A 107 -2.29 5.98 1.61
CA LEU A 107 -1.79 7.33 1.37
C LEU A 107 -2.66 8.03 0.33
N GLU A 108 -3.05 9.25 0.63
CA GLU A 108 -3.75 10.13 -0.30
C GLU A 108 -2.79 11.22 -0.77
N HIS A 109 -2.76 11.45 -2.09
CA HIS A 109 -1.91 12.46 -2.69
C HIS A 109 -2.37 13.87 -2.31
N VAL A 110 -1.43 14.73 -1.94
CA VAL A 110 -1.71 16.13 -1.57
C VAL A 110 -1.20 17.08 -2.66
N SER A 111 0.10 17.01 -2.98
CA SER A 111 0.73 17.77 -4.06
C SER A 111 2.18 17.34 -4.24
N GLY A 112 2.68 17.35 -5.49
CA GLY A 112 4.05 16.91 -5.78
C GLY A 112 4.34 15.52 -5.20
N ASP A 113 5.44 15.39 -4.46
CA ASP A 113 5.82 14.15 -3.77
C ASP A 113 5.31 14.07 -2.32
N THR A 114 4.24 14.80 -1.99
CA THR A 114 3.64 14.86 -0.65
C THR A 114 2.31 14.14 -0.60
N PHE A 115 2.15 13.34 0.45
CA PHE A 115 0.98 12.50 0.72
C PHE A 115 0.53 12.70 2.17
N ARG A 116 -0.74 12.42 2.45
CA ARG A 116 -1.29 12.28 3.80
C ARG A 116 -1.65 10.83 4.09
N GLN A 117 -1.53 10.41 5.34
CA GLN A 117 -1.99 9.08 5.76
C GLN A 117 -3.49 9.11 5.98
N VAL A 118 -4.20 8.09 5.49
CA VAL A 118 -5.65 7.93 5.70
C VAL A 118 -5.87 7.09 6.97
N VAL A 119 -5.48 7.65 8.12
CA VAL A 119 -5.70 7.07 9.46
C VAL A 119 -6.09 8.19 10.41
N ASP A 120 -7.20 7.99 11.15
CA ASP A 120 -7.75 8.82 12.23
C ASP A 120 -7.03 10.16 12.51
N ASP A 121 -7.61 11.27 12.03
CA ASP A 121 -7.38 12.69 12.40
C ASP A 121 -5.92 13.18 12.57
N GLU A 122 -4.90 12.39 12.23
CA GLU A 122 -3.49 12.76 12.33
C GLU A 122 -2.95 13.22 10.98
N ASP A 123 -2.82 14.54 10.82
CA ASP A 123 -2.19 15.24 9.69
C ASP A 123 -0.65 15.05 9.67
N SER A 124 -0.16 13.82 9.76
CA SER A 124 1.26 13.54 9.59
C SER A 124 1.59 13.30 8.12
N GLY A 125 2.02 14.38 7.46
CA GLY A 125 2.45 14.35 6.06
C GLY A 125 3.62 13.40 5.81
N VAL A 126 3.53 12.64 4.72
CA VAL A 126 4.57 11.76 4.18
C VAL A 126 5.13 12.41 2.93
N ILE A 127 6.45 12.59 2.87
CA ILE A 127 7.13 13.22 1.75
C ILE A 127 8.15 12.25 1.17
N PHE A 128 8.13 12.08 -0.15
CA PHE A 128 9.19 11.38 -0.86
C PHE A 128 10.20 12.37 -1.42
N ASP A 129 11.49 12.05 -1.26
CA ASP A 129 12.55 12.87 -1.82
C ASP A 129 13.16 12.21 -3.05
N ARG A 130 13.44 13.03 -4.06
CA ARG A 130 14.09 12.63 -5.32
C ARG A 130 15.57 13.01 -5.31
N ASP A 131 16.37 12.26 -6.07
CA ASP A 131 17.73 12.68 -6.43
C ASP A 131 17.74 13.64 -7.63
N ALA A 132 18.93 14.06 -8.06
CA ALA A 132 19.11 14.97 -9.19
C ALA A 132 18.64 14.39 -10.54
N GLN A 133 18.42 13.08 -10.60
CA GLN A 133 17.94 12.34 -11.75
C GLN A 133 16.42 12.10 -11.68
N GLY A 134 15.74 12.62 -10.66
CA GLY A 134 14.31 12.50 -10.46
C GLY A 134 13.88 11.16 -9.82
N ARG A 135 14.80 10.33 -9.35
CA ARG A 135 14.47 9.01 -8.77
C ARG A 135 14.13 9.15 -7.30
N ILE A 136 13.06 8.50 -6.86
CA ILE A 136 12.69 8.44 -5.44
C ILE A 136 13.76 7.65 -4.68
N ILE A 137 14.41 8.32 -3.73
CA ILE A 137 15.51 7.75 -2.91
C ILE A 137 15.13 7.60 -1.43
N ARG A 138 14.08 8.28 -0.97
CA ARG A 138 13.74 8.35 0.44
C ARG A 138 12.27 8.63 0.64
N VAL A 139 11.71 8.11 1.72
CA VAL A 139 10.43 8.52 2.28
C VAL A 139 10.66 9.07 3.68
N ARG A 140 10.01 10.16 4.05
CA ARG A 140 10.17 10.80 5.36
C ARG A 140 8.86 11.35 5.89
N ASN A 141 8.82 11.45 7.22
CA ASN A 141 7.85 12.25 7.95
C ASN A 141 8.63 13.33 8.73
N PRO A 142 7.98 14.19 9.53
CA PRO A 142 8.67 15.27 10.24
C PRO A 142 9.77 14.80 11.22
N THR A 143 9.73 13.56 11.68
CA THR A 143 10.62 13.06 12.74
C THR A 143 11.65 12.04 12.26
N ASN A 144 11.41 11.38 11.14
CA ASN A 144 12.18 10.22 10.68
C ASN A 144 12.17 10.09 9.16
N TYR A 145 13.12 9.30 8.65
CA TYR A 145 13.15 8.90 7.25
C TYR A 145 13.54 7.44 7.09
N SER A 146 13.21 6.88 5.93
CA SER A 146 13.63 5.57 5.46
C SER A 146 14.17 5.70 4.03
N THR A 147 15.32 5.08 3.76
CA THR A 147 16.00 5.12 2.45
C THR A 147 15.48 4.00 1.57
N ARG A 148 15.23 4.28 0.29
CA ARG A 148 14.83 3.26 -0.67
C ARG A 148 15.96 2.26 -0.87
N ILE A 149 15.61 0.98 -0.83
CA ILE A 149 16.49 -0.14 -1.18
C ILE A 149 15.93 -0.79 -2.44
N TYR A 150 16.86 -1.23 -3.29
CA TYR A 150 16.69 -1.73 -4.66
C TYR A 150 15.30 -2.25 -5.04
#